data_AF-A0A7K0KIL6-F1
#
_entry.id   AF-A0A7K0KIL6-F1
#
_cell.length_a   1.000
_cell.length_b   1.000
_cell.length_c   1.000
_cell.angle_alpha   90.00
_cell.angle_beta   90.00
_cell.angle_gamma   90.00
#
_symmetry.space_group_name_H-M   'P 1'
#
loop_
_entity.id
_entity.type
_entity.pdbx_description
1 polymer ?
#
loop_
_entity_poly.entity_id
_entity_poly.type
_entity_poly.pdbx_seq_one_letter_code
_entity_poly.pdbx_strand_id
1 'polypeptide(L)'
;MSRHSFKELVELISNRLDLIEVDRDKFTCESIYNEEELIGWINVRYNGKIFVIFQFLVTNLHKDSLFNVRGSFTVKYRKYSKWFQDFLENGGNDIVHVDEFFKAHFLSNDRFDITYFLDKYIPIGNKEGKTKIADMFADYGIDKDKIVFDTHKKAYMVELDLSQYLQQEDKEDTNSNTIRLYKYMSLDTYLCMLNNQTFRMNSIISMNDIYEGEWIHHLLYGSDKNDDNRLRVDNIEHKNILVTSLTDHRDDGSMWRLYGNNGLGVCMGFDIRKSDALKVIYINEKDENFRKLHEKLSKLNQEGISLSFKSAQDMQYIVKSSTFNVENEYRFIFDASSEILKVTNYNSLLSSYKDFPIDSKTGGIEGLPFGIKSVIIGHSIPNYNTNISILMSQTHEVFPSVSIYESEVKEIR
;
A
#
# COMPACT_ATOMS: atom_id res chain seq x y z
N MET A 1 16.74 -0.14 -46.87
CA MET A 1 16.21 0.03 -45.49
C MET A 1 17.37 0.44 -44.61
N SER A 2 17.21 1.47 -43.77
CA SER A 2 18.26 1.92 -42.85
C SER A 2 18.47 0.86 -41.77
N ARG A 3 19.73 0.57 -41.41
CA ARG A 3 20.06 -0.29 -40.26
C ARG A 3 20.08 0.57 -39.02
N HIS A 4 19.40 0.14 -37.97
CA HIS A 4 19.32 0.96 -36.78
C HIS A 4 20.55 0.86 -35.87
N SER A 5 21.00 1.99 -35.34
CA SER A 5 22.20 2.08 -34.48
C SER A 5 21.85 2.07 -32.98
N PHE A 6 22.84 1.80 -32.12
CA PHE A 6 22.68 1.96 -30.67
C PHE A 6 22.19 3.37 -30.29
N LYS A 7 22.72 4.40 -30.96
CA LYS A 7 22.34 5.79 -30.73
C LYS A 7 20.87 6.05 -31.05
N GLU A 8 20.36 5.46 -32.14
CA GLU A 8 18.94 5.59 -32.51
C GLU A 8 18.02 4.88 -31.50
N LEU A 9 18.45 3.75 -30.93
CA LEU A 9 17.71 3.08 -29.86
C LEU A 9 17.65 3.94 -28.58
N VAL A 10 18.77 4.59 -28.21
CA VAL A 10 18.82 5.53 -27.09
C VAL A 10 17.87 6.71 -27.32
N GLU A 11 17.86 7.26 -28.53
CA GLU A 11 16.99 8.38 -28.91
C GLU A 11 15.51 7.96 -28.88
N LEU A 12 15.19 6.78 -29.41
CA LEU A 12 13.84 6.20 -29.35
C LEU A 12 13.35 6.05 -27.90
N ILE A 13 14.18 5.49 -27.02
CA ILE A 13 13.84 5.32 -25.59
C ILE A 13 13.72 6.69 -24.91
N SER A 14 14.60 7.64 -25.21
CA SER A 14 14.56 8.99 -24.61
C SER A 14 13.29 9.73 -25.01
N ASN A 15 12.96 9.74 -26.31
CA ASN A 15 11.72 10.29 -26.83
C ASN A 15 10.49 9.63 -26.22
N ARG A 16 10.57 8.32 -25.95
CA ARG A 16 9.50 7.56 -25.29
C ARG A 16 9.31 8.02 -23.84
N LEU A 17 10.40 8.25 -23.10
CA LEU A 17 10.32 8.76 -21.73
C LEU A 17 9.70 10.17 -21.69
N ASP A 18 9.94 11.02 -22.69
CA ASP A 18 9.34 12.36 -22.77
C ASP A 18 7.82 12.38 -22.89
N LEU A 19 7.21 11.23 -23.22
CA LEU A 19 5.76 11.05 -23.28
C LEU A 19 5.15 10.58 -21.94
N ILE A 20 5.95 10.36 -20.90
CA ILE A 20 5.46 9.96 -19.57
C ILE A 20 4.72 11.14 -18.94
N GLU A 21 3.48 10.89 -18.50
CA GLU A 21 2.58 11.92 -17.97
C GLU A 21 2.70 12.10 -16.46
N VAL A 22 3.17 11.08 -15.73
CA VAL A 22 3.23 11.02 -14.26
C VAL A 22 4.65 10.80 -13.81
N ASP A 23 5.12 11.61 -12.85
CA ASP A 23 6.45 11.48 -12.24
C ASP A 23 7.60 11.42 -13.26
N ARG A 24 7.47 12.14 -14.37
CA ARG A 24 8.45 12.16 -15.47
C ARG A 24 9.87 12.47 -14.97
N ASP A 25 9.99 13.37 -14.01
CA ASP A 25 11.24 13.79 -13.37
C ASP A 25 11.94 12.66 -12.60
N LYS A 26 11.19 11.65 -12.14
CA LYS A 26 11.73 10.47 -11.49
C LYS A 26 12.32 9.46 -12.48
N PHE A 27 12.03 9.60 -13.78
CA PHE A 27 12.57 8.74 -14.83
C PHE A 27 13.86 9.29 -15.43
N THR A 28 14.92 8.48 -15.41
CA THR A 28 16.21 8.80 -16.05
C THR A 28 16.65 7.72 -17.02
N CYS A 29 17.46 8.10 -18.01
CA CYS A 29 18.03 7.21 -19.01
C CYS A 29 19.55 7.38 -19.04
N GLU A 30 20.28 6.30 -18.74
CA GLU A 30 21.75 6.25 -18.79
C GLU A 30 22.17 5.20 -19.81
N SER A 31 23.06 5.54 -20.75
CA SER A 31 23.50 4.61 -21.79
C SER A 31 25.02 4.50 -21.86
N ILE A 32 25.54 3.29 -22.07
CA ILE A 32 26.96 3.00 -22.26
C ILE A 32 27.10 2.06 -23.46
N TYR A 33 28.04 2.34 -24.37
CA TYR A 33 28.33 1.50 -25.54
C TYR A 33 29.83 1.21 -25.61
N ASN A 34 30.18 -0.06 -25.84
CA ASN A 34 31.52 -0.51 -26.14
C ASN A 34 31.62 -0.76 -27.65
N GLU A 35 32.34 0.10 -28.37
CA GLU A 35 32.53 -0.03 -29.82
C GLU A 35 33.39 -1.24 -30.22
N GLU A 36 34.31 -1.68 -29.36
CA GLU A 36 35.19 -2.82 -29.64
C GLU A 36 34.42 -4.15 -29.53
N GLU A 37 33.57 -4.28 -28.51
CA GLU A 37 32.77 -5.48 -28.27
C GLU A 37 31.42 -5.44 -28.99
N LEU A 38 31.02 -4.28 -29.52
CA LEU A 38 29.72 -4.01 -30.12
C LEU A 38 28.54 -4.31 -29.17
N ILE A 39 28.75 -4.06 -27.86
CA ILE A 39 27.76 -4.26 -26.80
C ILE A 39 27.42 -2.92 -26.17
N GLY A 40 26.14 -2.69 -25.90
CA GLY A 40 25.66 -1.52 -25.17
C GLY A 40 24.62 -1.85 -24.12
N TRP A 41 24.44 -0.93 -23.18
CA TRP A 41 23.42 -0.98 -22.15
C TRP A 41 22.71 0.36 -22.06
N ILE A 42 21.38 0.33 -21.98
CA ILE A 42 20.53 1.49 -21.73
C ILE A 42 19.73 1.18 -20.47
N ASN A 43 20.06 1.88 -19.39
CA ASN A 43 19.44 1.74 -18.08
C ASN A 43 18.40 2.85 -17.92
N VAL A 44 17.13 2.46 -17.90
CA VAL A 44 16.05 3.34 -17.47
C VAL A 44 15.85 3.14 -15.98
N ARG A 45 15.84 4.24 -15.22
CA ARG A 45 15.62 4.23 -13.78
C ARG A 45 14.34 4.96 -13.42
N TYR A 46 13.73 4.57 -12.31
CA TYR A 46 12.65 5.27 -11.64
C TYR A 46 13.06 5.52 -10.19
N ASN A 47 13.10 6.78 -9.77
CA ASN A 47 13.52 7.18 -8.42
C ASN A 47 14.88 6.57 -8.01
N GLY A 48 15.87 6.67 -8.91
CA GLY A 48 17.23 6.13 -8.74
C GLY A 48 17.37 4.61 -8.86
N LYS A 49 16.27 3.86 -8.80
CA LYS A 49 16.24 2.39 -8.92
C LYS A 49 16.13 1.98 -10.39
N ILE A 50 16.83 0.92 -10.80
CA ILE A 50 16.73 0.37 -12.15
C ILE A 50 15.29 -0.11 -12.39
N PHE A 51 14.64 0.44 -13.41
CA PHE A 51 13.29 0.08 -13.85
C PHE A 51 13.35 -0.95 -14.99
N VAL A 52 14.11 -0.64 -16.06
CA VAL A 52 14.35 -1.56 -17.17
C VAL A 52 15.75 -1.36 -17.73
N ILE A 53 16.39 -2.45 -18.18
CA ILE A 53 17.67 -2.44 -18.86
C ILE A 53 17.47 -2.98 -20.28
N PHE A 54 17.92 -2.24 -21.29
CA PHE A 54 18.05 -2.71 -22.66
C PHE A 54 19.53 -2.99 -22.95
N GLN A 55 19.89 -4.25 -23.14
CA GLN A 55 21.22 -4.65 -23.54
C GLN A 55 21.26 -4.81 -25.04
N PHE A 56 21.97 -3.95 -25.76
CA PHE A 56 22.16 -4.01 -27.20
C PHE A 56 23.41 -4.84 -27.54
N LEU A 57 23.31 -5.72 -28.54
CA LEU A 57 24.40 -6.55 -29.03
C LEU A 57 24.32 -6.68 -30.54
N VAL A 58 25.40 -6.38 -31.25
CA VAL A 58 25.52 -6.67 -32.69
C VAL A 58 26.28 -7.98 -32.86
N THR A 59 25.67 -8.93 -33.55
CA THR A 59 26.32 -10.20 -33.92
C THR A 59 26.49 -10.28 -35.44
N ASN A 60 27.64 -10.77 -35.89
CA ASN A 60 27.88 -11.06 -37.31
C ASN A 60 27.52 -12.53 -37.58
N LEU A 61 26.60 -12.76 -38.51
CA LEU A 61 26.14 -14.10 -38.89
C LEU A 61 26.47 -14.33 -40.37
N HIS A 62 27.24 -15.39 -40.63
CA HIS A 62 27.44 -15.89 -41.99
C HIS A 62 26.38 -16.94 -42.29
N LYS A 63 25.56 -16.69 -43.31
CA LYS A 63 24.62 -17.68 -43.84
C LYS A 63 24.77 -17.71 -45.36
N ASP A 64 24.99 -18.89 -45.91
CA ASP A 64 25.08 -19.12 -47.36
C ASP A 64 26.06 -18.17 -48.08
N SER A 65 27.25 -17.97 -47.49
CA SER A 65 28.31 -17.07 -48.01
C SER A 65 27.98 -15.58 -48.03
N LEU A 66 26.82 -15.17 -47.50
CA LEU A 66 26.45 -13.77 -47.32
C LEU A 66 26.75 -13.32 -45.90
N PHE A 67 27.41 -12.17 -45.78
CA PHE A 67 27.66 -11.49 -44.51
C PHE A 67 26.39 -10.77 -44.07
N ASN A 68 25.74 -11.25 -43.02
CA ASN A 68 24.58 -10.61 -42.43
C ASN A 68 24.93 -10.07 -41.04
N VAL A 69 24.72 -8.78 -40.83
CA VAL A 69 24.85 -8.16 -39.51
C VAL A 69 23.49 -8.25 -38.84
N ARG A 70 23.39 -8.96 -37.72
CA ARG A 70 22.16 -9.10 -36.94
C ARG A 70 22.33 -8.37 -35.62
N GLY A 71 21.60 -7.27 -35.46
CA GLY A 71 21.36 -6.69 -34.15
C GLY A 71 20.55 -7.66 -33.30
N SER A 72 20.72 -7.60 -31.99
CA SER A 72 19.84 -8.22 -31.00
C SER A 72 19.85 -7.37 -29.75
N PHE A 73 18.78 -7.41 -28.96
CA PHE A 73 18.85 -6.87 -27.62
C PHE A 73 18.27 -7.84 -26.59
N THR A 74 18.68 -7.70 -25.35
CA THR A 74 18.11 -8.43 -24.22
C THR A 74 17.51 -7.43 -23.28
N VAL A 75 16.28 -7.64 -22.84
CA VAL A 75 15.62 -6.70 -21.93
C VAL A 75 15.45 -7.32 -20.57
N LYS A 76 16.15 -6.72 -19.61
CA LYS A 76 16.03 -7.12 -18.20
C LYS A 76 15.05 -6.18 -17.56
N TYR A 77 13.84 -6.67 -17.31
CA TYR A 77 12.81 -5.91 -16.63
C TYR A 77 12.86 -6.23 -15.13
N ARG A 78 12.97 -5.20 -14.30
CA ARG A 78 12.92 -5.38 -12.85
C ARG A 78 11.50 -5.15 -12.37
N LYS A 79 10.76 -6.24 -12.19
CA LYS A 79 9.41 -6.22 -11.59
C LYS A 79 9.41 -5.65 -10.17
N TYR A 80 10.51 -5.82 -9.43
CA TYR A 80 10.65 -5.37 -8.05
C TYR A 80 11.98 -4.63 -7.84
N SER A 81 12.09 -3.93 -6.71
CA SER A 81 13.34 -3.27 -6.32
C SER A 81 14.54 -4.24 -6.33
N LYS A 82 15.75 -3.70 -6.57
CA LYS A 82 16.99 -4.49 -6.75
C LYS A 82 17.21 -5.49 -5.61
N TRP A 83 17.09 -5.05 -4.37
CA TRP A 83 17.34 -5.91 -3.22
C TRP A 83 16.35 -7.10 -3.13
N PHE A 84 15.08 -6.89 -3.52
CA PHE A 84 14.06 -7.94 -3.47
C PHE A 84 14.23 -8.95 -4.61
N GLN A 85 14.68 -8.50 -5.78
CA GLN A 85 15.05 -9.42 -6.86
C GLN A 85 16.34 -10.17 -6.59
N ASP A 86 17.34 -9.51 -6.00
CA ASP A 86 18.57 -10.16 -5.55
C ASP A 86 18.24 -11.22 -4.47
N PHE A 87 17.22 -10.97 -3.62
CA PHE A 87 16.68 -11.96 -2.66
C PHE A 87 15.94 -13.13 -3.32
N LEU A 88 15.16 -12.88 -4.37
CA LEU A 88 14.38 -13.92 -5.06
C LEU A 88 15.19 -14.75 -6.07
N GLU A 89 16.45 -14.39 -6.34
CA GLU A 89 17.32 -14.98 -7.39
C GLU A 89 16.68 -15.03 -8.80
N ASN A 90 15.57 -14.30 -9.02
CA ASN A 90 14.72 -14.43 -10.20
C ASN A 90 14.36 -13.05 -10.77
N GLY A 91 15.36 -12.34 -11.27
CA GLY A 91 15.09 -11.21 -12.15
C GLY A 91 14.42 -11.72 -13.43
N GLY A 92 13.17 -11.30 -13.66
CA GLY A 92 12.45 -11.60 -14.91
C GLY A 92 13.23 -11.05 -16.11
N ASN A 93 13.99 -11.93 -16.77
CA ASN A 93 14.73 -11.59 -17.98
C ASN A 93 13.86 -11.95 -19.18
N ASP A 94 13.43 -10.95 -19.94
CA ASP A 94 12.83 -11.18 -21.24
C ASP A 94 13.92 -11.05 -22.31
N ILE A 95 14.31 -12.16 -22.91
CA ILE A 95 15.24 -12.16 -24.05
C ILE A 95 14.40 -11.91 -25.31
N VAL A 96 14.58 -10.76 -25.97
CA VAL A 96 13.79 -10.37 -27.15
C VAL A 96 14.71 -10.01 -28.30
N HIS A 97 14.82 -10.89 -29.30
CA HIS A 97 15.68 -10.64 -30.44
C HIS A 97 15.06 -9.60 -31.37
N VAL A 98 15.82 -8.55 -31.68
CA VAL A 98 15.35 -7.49 -32.58
C VAL A 98 16.35 -7.31 -33.69
N ASP A 99 15.89 -7.42 -34.93
CA ASP A 99 16.73 -7.31 -36.10
C ASP A 99 17.20 -5.87 -36.37
N GLU A 100 18.05 -5.72 -37.38
CA GLU A 100 18.61 -4.43 -37.81
C GLU A 100 17.56 -3.43 -38.33
N PHE A 101 16.29 -3.85 -38.47
CA PHE A 101 15.15 -3.03 -38.87
C PHE A 101 14.17 -2.79 -37.71
N PHE A 102 14.61 -3.02 -36.47
CA PHE A 102 13.78 -2.86 -35.28
C PHE A 102 12.52 -3.76 -35.26
N LYS A 103 12.56 -4.91 -35.96
CA LYS A 103 11.52 -5.95 -35.83
C LYS A 103 11.85 -6.87 -34.68
N ALA A 104 10.98 -6.89 -33.67
CA ALA A 104 11.13 -7.71 -32.48
C ALA A 104 10.50 -9.09 -32.63
N HIS A 105 11.17 -10.09 -32.06
CA HIS A 105 10.75 -11.48 -32.01
C HIS A 105 10.78 -11.97 -30.56
N PHE A 106 9.62 -12.42 -30.08
CA PHE A 106 9.55 -13.28 -28.90
C PHE A 106 9.87 -14.72 -29.33
N LEU A 107 9.96 -15.67 -28.39
CA LEU A 107 10.24 -17.09 -28.68
C LEU A 107 9.21 -17.76 -29.64
N SER A 108 8.10 -17.08 -29.96
CA SER A 108 7.12 -17.44 -30.99
C SER A 108 7.43 -16.79 -32.35
N ASN A 109 6.97 -17.38 -33.46
CA ASN A 109 7.25 -16.92 -34.84
C ASN A 109 6.66 -15.54 -35.22
N ASP A 110 6.07 -14.79 -34.28
CA ASP A 110 5.41 -13.51 -34.53
C ASP A 110 6.43 -12.36 -34.56
N ARG A 111 6.25 -11.43 -35.51
CA ARG A 111 7.09 -10.22 -35.64
C ARG A 111 6.32 -9.01 -35.13
N PHE A 112 6.88 -8.30 -34.17
CA PHE A 112 6.31 -7.07 -33.61
C PHE A 112 7.16 -5.86 -33.96
N ASP A 113 6.54 -4.69 -34.05
CA ASP A 113 7.25 -3.42 -34.15
C ASP A 113 7.90 -3.06 -32.81
N ILE A 114 9.00 -2.29 -32.85
CA ILE A 114 9.68 -1.78 -31.65
C ILE A 114 8.75 -0.98 -30.73
N THR A 115 7.73 -0.33 -31.28
CA THR A 115 6.72 0.41 -30.51
C THR A 115 5.92 -0.51 -29.61
N TYR A 116 5.41 -1.63 -30.16
CA TYR A 116 4.70 -2.65 -29.39
C TYR A 116 5.59 -3.23 -28.28
N PHE A 117 6.87 -3.43 -28.61
CA PHE A 117 7.85 -3.88 -27.65
C PHE A 117 8.04 -2.85 -26.51
N LEU A 118 8.22 -1.57 -26.82
CA LEU A 118 8.30 -0.50 -25.83
C LEU A 118 7.01 -0.36 -25.01
N ASP A 119 5.83 -0.57 -25.60
CA ASP A 119 4.55 -0.56 -24.88
C ASP A 119 4.53 -1.60 -23.73
N LYS A 120 5.25 -2.72 -23.86
CA LYS A 120 5.32 -3.74 -22.80
C LYS A 120 6.14 -3.29 -21.57
N TYR A 121 7.24 -2.57 -21.79
CA TYR A 121 8.22 -2.24 -20.73
C TYR A 121 8.16 -0.79 -20.26
N ILE A 122 7.85 0.15 -21.16
CA ILE A 122 7.68 1.58 -20.91
C ILE A 122 6.36 2.02 -21.56
N PRO A 123 5.21 1.52 -21.07
CA PRO A 123 3.90 1.89 -21.61
C PRO A 123 3.63 3.39 -21.45
N ILE A 124 2.92 3.97 -22.41
CA ILE A 124 2.43 5.34 -22.35
C ILE A 124 0.93 5.36 -22.59
N GLY A 125 0.26 6.38 -22.08
CA GLY A 125 -1.17 6.58 -22.31
C GLY A 125 -1.47 6.86 -23.78
N ASN A 126 -2.64 6.44 -24.23
CA ASN A 126 -3.14 6.77 -25.56
C ASN A 126 -4.53 7.42 -25.49
N LYS A 127 -4.90 8.14 -26.55
CA LYS A 127 -6.16 8.88 -26.60
C LYS A 127 -7.39 7.98 -26.57
N GLU A 128 -7.30 6.78 -27.12
CA GLU A 128 -8.39 5.81 -27.18
C GLU A 128 -8.77 5.33 -25.77
N GLY A 129 -7.77 4.90 -24.98
CA GLY A 129 -7.95 4.48 -23.59
C GLY A 129 -8.55 5.59 -22.73
N LYS A 130 -8.03 6.83 -22.83
CA LYS A 130 -8.61 7.99 -22.12
C LYS A 130 -10.05 8.25 -22.51
N THR A 131 -10.37 8.22 -23.80
CA THR A 131 -11.74 8.43 -24.30
C THR A 131 -12.68 7.36 -23.75
N LYS A 132 -12.27 6.09 -23.80
CA LYS A 132 -13.07 4.98 -23.33
C LYS A 132 -13.35 5.02 -21.83
N ILE A 133 -12.35 5.38 -21.03
CA ILE A 133 -12.53 5.57 -19.58
C ILE A 133 -13.52 6.72 -19.32
N ALA A 134 -13.32 7.88 -19.95
CA ALA A 134 -14.21 9.03 -19.79
C ALA A 134 -15.67 8.70 -20.17
N ASP A 135 -15.88 8.03 -21.30
CA ASP A 135 -17.21 7.64 -21.77
C ASP A 135 -17.86 6.62 -20.81
N MET A 136 -17.09 5.63 -20.33
CA MET A 136 -17.60 4.59 -19.44
C MET A 136 -17.93 5.12 -18.04
N PHE A 137 -17.22 6.15 -17.58
CA PHE A 137 -17.36 6.75 -16.25
C PHE A 137 -17.97 8.16 -16.27
N ALA A 138 -18.68 8.53 -17.34
CA ALA A 138 -19.30 9.84 -17.47
C ALA A 138 -20.31 10.16 -16.35
N ASP A 139 -21.00 9.15 -15.83
CA ASP A 139 -21.91 9.22 -14.68
C ASP A 139 -21.21 9.50 -13.34
N TYR A 140 -19.90 9.24 -13.26
CA TYR A 140 -19.05 9.59 -12.11
C TYR A 140 -18.38 10.97 -12.28
N GLY A 141 -18.66 11.68 -13.37
CA GLY A 141 -18.10 13.02 -13.61
C GLY A 141 -16.61 13.03 -13.91
N ILE A 142 -16.03 11.92 -14.40
CA ILE A 142 -14.61 11.85 -14.75
C ILE A 142 -14.34 12.72 -15.99
N ASP A 143 -13.46 13.70 -15.83
CA ASP A 143 -12.99 14.57 -16.91
C ASP A 143 -11.86 13.88 -17.69
N LYS A 144 -12.06 13.72 -19.00
CA LYS A 144 -11.10 13.12 -19.93
C LYS A 144 -9.72 13.79 -19.87
N ASP A 145 -9.68 15.11 -19.71
CA ASP A 145 -8.43 15.87 -19.73
C ASP A 145 -7.62 15.71 -18.44
N LYS A 146 -8.26 15.18 -17.38
CA LYS A 146 -7.61 14.84 -16.11
C LYS A 146 -7.14 13.39 -16.04
N ILE A 147 -7.46 12.56 -17.03
CA ILE A 147 -7.00 11.18 -17.09
C ILE A 147 -5.54 11.17 -17.53
N VAL A 148 -4.67 10.65 -16.67
CA VAL A 148 -3.24 10.49 -16.95
C VAL A 148 -2.85 9.02 -16.95
N PHE A 149 -1.78 8.65 -17.63
CA PHE A 149 -1.24 7.28 -17.58
C PHE A 149 0.02 7.22 -16.72
N ASP A 150 -0.02 6.36 -15.70
CA ASP A 150 1.13 6.06 -14.85
C ASP A 150 1.92 4.91 -15.48
N THR A 151 3.07 5.23 -16.08
CA THR A 151 3.98 4.26 -16.69
C THR A 151 4.56 3.27 -15.69
N HIS A 152 4.75 3.68 -14.44
CA HIS A 152 5.29 2.82 -13.39
C HIS A 152 4.26 1.78 -12.95
N LYS A 153 3.01 2.22 -12.69
CA LYS A 153 1.88 1.34 -12.31
C LYS A 153 1.25 0.62 -13.50
N LYS A 154 1.56 1.04 -14.73
CA LYS A 154 0.98 0.56 -16.00
C LYS A 154 -0.55 0.68 -16.03
N ALA A 155 -1.07 1.78 -15.49
CA ALA A 155 -2.50 2.03 -15.38
C ALA A 155 -2.84 3.49 -15.67
N TYR A 156 -4.03 3.72 -16.22
CA TYR A 156 -4.61 5.06 -16.25
C TYR A 156 -5.00 5.47 -14.83
N MET A 157 -4.65 6.67 -14.41
CA MET A 157 -5.05 7.24 -13.13
C MET A 157 -6.15 8.27 -13.32
N VAL A 158 -7.14 8.20 -12.44
CA VAL A 158 -8.26 9.15 -12.39
C VAL A 158 -8.43 9.70 -10.99
N GLU A 159 -8.82 10.97 -10.93
CA GLU A 159 -9.23 11.64 -9.71
C GLU A 159 -10.74 11.49 -9.57
N LEU A 160 -11.13 10.53 -8.74
CA LEU A 160 -12.51 10.30 -8.32
C LEU A 160 -12.47 10.10 -6.82
N ASP A 161 -13.28 10.84 -6.07
CA ASP A 161 -13.44 10.62 -4.65
C ASP A 161 -14.34 9.41 -4.42
N LEU A 162 -13.73 8.22 -4.35
CA LEU A 162 -14.46 6.98 -4.14
C LEU A 162 -15.26 6.97 -2.83
N SER A 163 -14.90 7.78 -1.84
CA SER A 163 -15.59 7.79 -0.56
C SER A 163 -17.06 8.20 -0.72
N GLN A 164 -17.38 9.12 -1.63
CA GLN A 164 -18.76 9.55 -1.90
C GLN A 164 -19.66 8.45 -2.47
N TYR A 165 -19.06 7.42 -3.07
CA TYR A 165 -19.79 6.31 -3.70
C TYR A 165 -19.77 5.04 -2.85
N LEU A 166 -18.83 4.96 -1.91
CA LEU A 166 -18.59 3.79 -1.07
C LEU A 166 -19.02 3.97 0.39
N GLN A 167 -19.14 5.22 0.87
CA GLN A 167 -19.61 5.50 2.22
C GLN A 167 -21.13 5.27 2.32
N GLN A 168 -21.53 4.69 3.44
CA GLN A 168 -22.89 4.79 3.94
C GLN A 168 -22.98 6.10 4.73
N GLU A 169 -24.06 6.88 4.56
CA GLU A 169 -24.25 8.14 5.29
C GLU A 169 -24.23 7.90 6.80
N ASP A 170 -23.12 8.24 7.46
CA ASP A 170 -23.10 8.44 8.91
C ASP A 170 -23.48 9.90 9.19
N LYS A 171 -24.66 10.08 9.79
CA LYS A 171 -25.06 11.38 10.35
C LYS A 171 -24.29 11.61 11.64
N GLU A 172 -23.06 12.08 11.55
CA GLU A 172 -22.34 12.58 12.73
C GLU A 172 -22.84 13.98 13.11
N ASP A 173 -23.87 14.01 13.94
CA ASP A 173 -24.47 15.23 14.46
C ASP A 173 -23.87 15.54 15.84
N THR A 174 -22.70 16.19 15.88
CA THR A 174 -22.15 16.73 17.15
C THR A 174 -21.36 18.02 16.94
N ASN A 175 -21.77 19.08 17.63
CA ASN A 175 -21.11 20.40 17.70
C ASN A 175 -19.72 20.39 18.39
N SER A 176 -19.21 19.22 18.82
CA SER A 176 -17.90 19.08 19.46
C SER A 176 -16.81 18.76 18.43
N ASN A 177 -15.71 19.51 18.46
CA ASN A 177 -14.53 19.22 17.63
C ASN A 177 -13.67 18.05 18.19
N THR A 178 -14.08 17.47 19.31
CA THR A 178 -13.37 16.39 20.01
C THR A 178 -14.28 15.18 20.16
N ILE A 179 -13.72 13.99 19.96
CA ILE A 179 -14.39 12.69 20.13
C ILE A 179 -13.66 11.87 21.18
N ARG A 180 -14.43 11.08 21.92
CA ARG A 180 -13.93 10.13 22.90
C ARG A 180 -13.77 8.77 22.24
N LEU A 181 -12.54 8.26 22.19
CA LEU A 181 -12.21 7.00 21.55
C LEU A 181 -11.46 6.07 22.50
N TYR A 182 -11.54 4.77 22.24
CA TYR A 182 -11.08 3.72 23.12
C TYR A 182 -10.17 2.72 22.41
N LYS A 183 -9.12 2.27 23.09
CA LYS A 183 -8.22 1.20 22.64
C LYS A 183 -8.26 0.04 23.60
N TYR A 184 -8.67 -1.12 23.10
CA TYR A 184 -8.58 -2.38 23.81
C TYR A 184 -7.23 -3.05 23.55
N MET A 185 -6.67 -3.69 24.57
CA MET A 185 -5.43 -4.45 24.44
C MET A 185 -5.29 -5.52 25.53
N SER A 186 -4.38 -6.46 25.30
CA SER A 186 -4.01 -7.46 26.31
C SER A 186 -3.32 -6.83 27.52
N LEU A 187 -3.43 -7.51 28.66
CA LEU A 187 -2.76 -7.11 29.90
C LEU A 187 -1.24 -7.08 29.74
N ASP A 188 -0.64 -8.04 29.03
CA ASP A 188 0.81 -8.09 28.81
C ASP A 188 1.31 -6.86 28.04
N THR A 189 0.54 -6.39 27.05
CA THR A 189 0.87 -5.17 26.31
C THR A 189 0.80 -3.97 27.24
N TYR A 190 -0.24 -3.89 28.07
CA TYR A 190 -0.40 -2.80 29.02
C TYR A 190 0.70 -2.76 30.09
N LEU A 191 1.09 -3.92 30.63
CA LEU A 191 2.22 -4.02 31.56
C LEU A 191 3.54 -3.59 30.92
N CYS A 192 3.77 -3.97 29.65
CA CYS A 192 4.91 -3.46 28.90
C CYS A 192 4.88 -1.92 28.78
N MET A 193 3.71 -1.34 28.55
CA MET A 193 3.55 0.12 28.50
C MET A 193 3.85 0.78 29.85
N LEU A 194 3.33 0.24 30.96
CA LEU A 194 3.60 0.76 32.31
C LEU A 194 5.09 0.70 32.66
N ASN A 195 5.72 -0.46 32.42
CA ASN A 195 7.12 -0.67 32.78
C ASN A 195 8.09 0.21 31.99
N ASN A 196 7.77 0.47 30.71
CA ASN A 196 8.62 1.28 29.83
C ASN A 196 8.20 2.75 29.77
N GLN A 197 7.02 3.10 30.27
CA GLN A 197 6.40 4.42 30.15
C GLN A 197 6.29 4.88 28.68
N THR A 198 5.90 3.95 27.81
CA THR A 198 5.77 4.19 26.37
C THR A 198 4.43 3.71 25.83
N PHE A 199 3.98 4.36 24.77
CA PHE A 199 2.84 3.97 23.95
C PHE A 199 3.35 3.38 22.63
N ARG A 200 3.00 2.14 22.33
CA ARG A 200 3.45 1.47 21.10
C ARG A 200 2.45 1.65 19.96
N MET A 201 2.94 2.04 18.79
CA MET A 201 2.23 1.88 17.52
C MET A 201 2.92 0.80 16.68
N ASN A 202 2.11 -0.09 16.12
CA ASN A 202 2.58 -1.17 15.23
C ASN A 202 2.28 -0.81 13.78
N SER A 203 3.04 -1.39 12.86
CA SER A 203 2.77 -1.24 11.44
C SER A 203 1.43 -1.85 11.05
N ILE A 204 0.71 -1.17 10.16
CA ILE A 204 -0.60 -1.61 9.65
C ILE A 204 -0.53 -2.96 8.94
N ILE A 205 0.56 -3.25 8.24
CA ILE A 205 0.78 -4.53 7.54
C ILE A 205 1.06 -5.71 8.47
N SER A 206 1.16 -5.45 9.79
CA SER A 206 1.39 -6.46 10.82
C SER A 206 0.18 -6.63 11.73
N MET A 207 -1.00 -6.26 11.24
CA MET A 207 -2.27 -6.56 11.90
C MET A 207 -2.67 -8.02 11.62
N ASN A 208 -3.63 -8.54 12.40
CA ASN A 208 -4.05 -9.94 12.29
C ASN A 208 -4.71 -10.27 10.94
N ASP A 209 -5.20 -9.25 10.22
CA ASP A 209 -5.71 -9.38 8.87
C ASP A 209 -4.56 -9.19 7.86
N ILE A 210 -4.22 -10.25 7.12
CA ILE A 210 -3.12 -10.22 6.16
C ILE A 210 -3.42 -9.38 4.91
N TYR A 211 -4.68 -8.99 4.71
CA TYR A 211 -5.11 -8.10 3.63
C TYR A 211 -5.36 -6.67 4.11
N GLU A 212 -4.99 -6.37 5.36
CA GLU A 212 -5.01 -5.02 5.93
C GLU A 212 -4.11 -4.08 5.09
N GLY A 213 -4.71 -3.14 4.37
CA GLY A 213 -4.01 -2.27 3.40
C GLY A 213 -4.27 -2.62 1.93
N GLU A 214 -4.54 -3.89 1.61
CA GLU A 214 -4.80 -4.34 0.22
C GLU A 214 -6.30 -4.52 -0.06
N TRP A 215 -7.16 -4.45 0.96
CA TRP A 215 -8.59 -4.74 0.82
C TRP A 215 -9.26 -3.93 -0.30
N ILE A 216 -9.05 -2.61 -0.37
CA ILE A 216 -9.63 -1.79 -1.43
C ILE A 216 -9.10 -2.18 -2.82
N HIS A 217 -7.84 -2.60 -2.92
CA HIS A 217 -7.24 -3.06 -4.18
C HIS A 217 -7.87 -4.38 -4.61
N HIS A 218 -7.99 -5.34 -3.70
CA HIS A 218 -8.68 -6.61 -3.96
C HIS A 218 -10.13 -6.40 -4.36
N LEU A 219 -10.79 -5.46 -3.70
CA LEU A 219 -12.17 -5.11 -3.95
C LEU A 219 -12.38 -4.51 -5.35
N LEU A 220 -11.51 -3.58 -5.77
CA LEU A 220 -11.67 -2.88 -7.05
C LEU A 220 -11.15 -3.69 -8.25
N TYR A 221 -10.08 -4.47 -8.08
CA TYR A 221 -9.35 -5.09 -9.19
C TYR A 221 -9.37 -6.62 -9.15
N GLY A 222 -9.96 -7.21 -8.10
CA GLY A 222 -9.99 -8.65 -7.87
C GLY A 222 -8.74 -9.17 -7.16
N SER A 223 -8.84 -10.42 -6.66
CA SER A 223 -7.69 -11.15 -6.14
C SER A 223 -6.90 -11.76 -7.30
N ASP A 224 -5.72 -11.23 -7.60
CA ASP A 224 -4.76 -11.98 -8.40
C ASP A 224 -4.11 -13.01 -7.47
N LYS A 225 -4.71 -14.21 -7.40
CA LYS A 225 -4.42 -15.25 -6.39
C LYS A 225 -2.97 -15.76 -6.36
N ASN A 226 -2.09 -15.25 -7.24
CA ASN A 226 -0.76 -15.78 -7.50
C ASN A 226 0.40 -14.77 -7.35
N ASP A 227 0.20 -13.58 -6.78
CA ASP A 227 1.32 -12.62 -6.63
C ASP A 227 1.75 -12.41 -5.17
N ASP A 228 2.10 -13.50 -4.47
CA ASP A 228 2.77 -13.48 -3.17
C ASP A 228 3.96 -12.50 -3.14
N ASN A 229 4.62 -12.30 -4.28
CA ASN A 229 5.75 -11.39 -4.39
C ASN A 229 5.32 -9.93 -4.39
N ARG A 230 4.19 -9.57 -5.02
CA ARG A 230 3.59 -8.25 -4.88
C ARG A 230 3.23 -7.97 -3.42
N LEU A 231 2.49 -8.88 -2.78
CA LEU A 231 2.11 -8.72 -1.37
C LEU A 231 3.34 -8.54 -0.45
N ARG A 232 4.42 -9.28 -0.71
CA ARG A 232 5.69 -9.09 0.00
C ARG A 232 6.23 -7.68 -0.21
N VAL A 233 6.32 -7.19 -1.44
CA VAL A 233 6.79 -5.82 -1.73
C VAL A 233 5.93 -4.78 -1.04
N ASP A 234 4.61 -4.89 -1.13
CA ASP A 234 3.68 -3.96 -0.49
C ASP A 234 3.89 -3.95 1.04
N ASN A 235 4.08 -5.12 1.65
CA ASN A 235 4.43 -5.25 3.07
C ASN A 235 5.75 -4.53 3.42
N ILE A 236 6.74 -4.56 2.54
CA ILE A 236 8.02 -3.89 2.80
C ILE A 236 7.91 -2.38 2.61
N GLU A 237 7.15 -1.92 1.61
CA GLU A 237 6.96 -0.51 1.29
C GLU A 237 6.06 0.20 2.30
N HIS A 238 5.16 -0.52 2.98
CA HIS A 238 4.23 0.04 3.95
C HIS A 238 4.59 -0.27 5.42
N LYS A 239 5.73 -0.91 5.69
CA LYS A 239 6.16 -1.26 7.07
C LYS A 239 6.34 -0.05 8.01
N ASN A 240 6.52 1.14 7.44
CA ASN A 240 6.66 2.41 8.15
C ASN A 240 5.34 3.06 8.53
N ILE A 241 4.23 2.61 7.94
CA ILE A 241 2.91 3.13 8.25
C ILE A 241 2.44 2.50 9.54
N LEU A 242 2.54 3.24 10.64
CA LEU A 242 2.12 2.81 11.96
C LEU A 242 0.66 3.21 12.20
N VAL A 243 -0.08 2.35 12.89
CA VAL A 243 -1.51 2.57 13.14
C VAL A 243 -1.86 2.37 14.62
N THR A 244 -2.78 3.21 15.09
CA THR A 244 -3.56 2.96 16.31
C THR A 244 -5.02 2.83 15.92
N SER A 245 -5.54 1.60 16.01
CA SER A 245 -6.97 1.30 15.92
C SER A 245 -7.68 1.64 17.23
N LEU A 246 -8.80 2.34 17.11
CA LEU A 246 -9.64 2.85 18.17
C LEU A 246 -11.12 2.59 17.86
N THR A 247 -11.98 2.59 18.86
CA THR A 247 -13.44 2.46 18.73
C THR A 247 -14.13 3.51 19.59
N ASP A 248 -15.36 3.90 19.28
CA ASP A 248 -16.17 4.74 20.18
C ASP A 248 -16.95 3.92 21.22
N HIS A 249 -16.85 2.59 21.17
CA HIS A 249 -17.43 1.69 22.16
C HIS A 249 -16.67 1.72 23.48
N ARG A 250 -17.24 2.39 24.48
CA ARG A 250 -16.74 2.35 25.87
C ARG A 250 -17.18 1.05 26.54
N ASP A 251 -16.21 0.32 27.09
CA ASP A 251 -16.45 -0.84 27.95
C ASP A 251 -17.42 -1.88 27.34
N ASP A 252 -17.31 -2.13 26.04
CA ASP A 252 -18.15 -3.05 25.29
C ASP A 252 -17.68 -4.52 25.33
N GLY A 253 -18.64 -5.43 25.51
CA GLY A 253 -18.37 -6.87 25.62
C GLY A 253 -17.82 -7.50 24.34
N SER A 254 -18.23 -7.03 23.16
CA SER A 254 -17.70 -7.54 21.88
C SER A 254 -16.25 -7.10 21.70
N MET A 255 -15.92 -5.85 22.03
CA MET A 255 -14.56 -5.34 21.99
C MET A 255 -13.66 -6.01 23.04
N TRP A 256 -14.17 -6.30 24.24
CA TRP A 256 -13.45 -7.09 25.24
C TRP A 256 -13.14 -8.50 24.73
N ARG A 257 -14.10 -9.15 24.06
CA ARG A 257 -13.91 -10.48 23.46
C ARG A 257 -12.83 -10.46 22.38
N LEU A 258 -12.92 -9.53 21.44
CA LEU A 258 -12.07 -9.48 20.25
C LEU A 258 -10.67 -8.95 20.54
N TYR A 259 -10.55 -7.89 21.34
CA TYR A 259 -9.30 -7.12 21.48
C TYR A 259 -8.83 -6.98 22.92
N GLY A 260 -9.74 -7.11 23.90
CA GLY A 260 -9.43 -7.08 25.31
C GLY A 260 -9.02 -8.43 25.90
N ASN A 261 -8.57 -9.38 25.06
CA ASN A 261 -8.19 -10.74 25.44
C ASN A 261 -9.28 -11.45 26.27
N ASN A 262 -10.52 -11.47 25.76
CA ASN A 262 -11.68 -12.01 26.49
C ASN A 262 -11.85 -11.41 27.90
N GLY A 263 -11.71 -10.09 28.04
CA GLY A 263 -11.91 -9.38 29.31
C GLY A 263 -10.75 -9.48 30.29
N LEU A 264 -9.64 -10.10 29.90
CA LEU A 264 -8.41 -10.19 30.71
C LEU A 264 -7.53 -8.95 30.57
N GLY A 265 -7.82 -8.08 29.60
CA GLY A 265 -6.99 -6.95 29.23
C GLY A 265 -7.39 -5.62 29.87
N VAL A 266 -7.09 -4.54 29.14
CA VAL A 266 -7.49 -3.17 29.51
C VAL A 266 -8.10 -2.44 28.31
N CYS A 267 -8.88 -1.40 28.61
CA CYS A 267 -9.44 -0.46 27.65
C CYS A 267 -9.00 0.96 28.02
N MET A 268 -8.22 1.61 27.15
CA MET A 268 -7.75 2.98 27.35
C MET A 268 -8.62 3.97 26.61
N GLY A 269 -9.00 5.07 27.25
CA GLY A 269 -9.78 6.16 26.66
C GLY A 269 -8.93 7.40 26.34
N PHE A 270 -9.23 8.02 25.21
CA PHE A 270 -8.52 9.17 24.63
C PHE A 270 -9.54 10.24 24.21
N ASP A 271 -9.18 11.51 24.42
CA ASP A 271 -9.87 12.62 23.75
C ASP A 271 -9.05 13.02 22.53
N ILE A 272 -9.65 12.90 21.34
CA ILE A 272 -8.97 13.13 20.07
C ILE A 272 -9.75 14.17 19.27
N ARG A 273 -9.05 15.11 18.62
CA ARG A 273 -9.72 16.03 17.69
C ARG A 273 -10.24 15.23 16.51
N LYS A 274 -11.46 15.51 16.04
CA LYS A 274 -12.05 14.78 14.90
C LYS A 274 -11.15 14.80 13.66
N SER A 275 -10.45 15.91 13.43
CA SER A 275 -9.51 16.07 12.31
C SER A 275 -8.28 15.15 12.37
N ASP A 276 -7.94 14.62 13.55
CA ASP A 276 -6.75 13.80 13.73
C ASP A 276 -7.05 12.29 13.63
N ALA A 277 -8.32 11.89 13.68
CA ALA A 277 -8.74 10.49 13.62
C ALA A 277 -9.49 10.21 12.32
N LEU A 278 -9.06 9.19 11.59
CA LEU A 278 -9.71 8.77 10.35
C LEU A 278 -10.77 7.72 10.65
N LYS A 279 -12.02 7.98 10.28
CA LYS A 279 -13.09 6.99 10.38
C LYS A 279 -12.86 5.88 9.37
N VAL A 280 -12.98 4.62 9.81
CA VAL A 280 -12.94 3.47 8.90
C VAL A 280 -14.25 3.40 8.10
N ILE A 281 -14.10 3.25 6.78
CA ILE A 281 -15.18 3.10 5.82
C ILE A 281 -15.45 1.62 5.61
N TYR A 282 -16.68 1.22 5.87
CA TYR A 282 -17.12 -0.16 5.75
C TYR A 282 -17.86 -0.39 4.44
N ILE A 283 -17.27 -1.20 3.55
CA ILE A 283 -17.87 -1.47 2.24
C ILE A 283 -18.63 -2.79 2.26
N ASN A 284 -19.86 -2.74 1.75
CA ASN A 284 -20.66 -3.92 1.46
C ASN A 284 -20.52 -4.27 -0.02
N GLU A 285 -19.91 -5.42 -0.33
CA GLU A 285 -19.75 -5.91 -1.71
C GLU A 285 -21.08 -6.13 -2.45
N LYS A 286 -22.19 -6.24 -1.71
CA LYS A 286 -23.54 -6.36 -2.29
C LYS A 286 -24.17 -5.01 -2.63
N ASP A 287 -23.51 -3.90 -2.31
CA ASP A 287 -23.97 -2.56 -2.64
C ASP A 287 -24.07 -2.37 -4.17
N GLU A 288 -25.14 -1.75 -4.63
CA GLU A 288 -25.42 -1.61 -6.06
C GLU A 288 -24.44 -0.64 -6.75
N ASN A 289 -24.04 0.44 -6.07
CA ASN A 289 -23.08 1.39 -6.61
C ASN A 289 -21.72 0.74 -6.74
N PHE A 290 -21.30 0.01 -5.71
CA PHE A 290 -20.07 -0.78 -5.77
C PHE A 290 -20.09 -1.80 -6.91
N ARG A 291 -21.18 -2.57 -7.06
CA ARG A 291 -21.29 -3.57 -8.13
C ARG A 291 -21.21 -2.93 -9.53
N LYS A 292 -21.87 -1.79 -9.74
CA LYS A 292 -21.79 -1.01 -10.99
C LYS A 292 -20.37 -0.54 -11.28
N LEU A 293 -19.67 -0.04 -10.26
CA LEU A 293 -18.27 0.38 -10.37
C LEU A 293 -17.37 -0.81 -10.77
N HIS A 294 -17.48 -1.93 -10.05
CA HIS A 294 -16.70 -3.13 -10.30
C HIS A 294 -16.96 -3.74 -11.69
N GLU A 295 -18.21 -3.73 -12.16
CA GLU A 295 -18.56 -4.19 -13.52
C GLU A 295 -17.88 -3.36 -14.62
N LYS A 296 -17.81 -2.03 -14.44
CA LYS A 296 -17.10 -1.15 -15.38
C LYS A 296 -15.59 -1.42 -15.38
N LEU A 297 -14.99 -1.55 -14.20
CA LEU A 297 -13.57 -1.89 -14.06
C LEU A 297 -13.24 -3.23 -14.70
N SER A 298 -14.08 -4.24 -14.48
CA SER A 298 -13.93 -5.56 -15.07
C SER A 298 -13.95 -5.53 -16.60
N LYS A 299 -14.84 -4.71 -17.20
CA LYS A 299 -14.91 -4.53 -18.66
C LYS A 299 -13.64 -3.88 -19.22
N LEU A 300 -13.14 -2.82 -18.58
CA LEU A 300 -11.88 -2.19 -19.00
C LEU A 300 -10.70 -3.18 -18.92
N ASN A 301 -10.61 -3.94 -17.82
CA ASN A 301 -9.56 -4.94 -17.65
C ASN A 301 -9.61 -6.04 -18.71
N GLN A 302 -10.80 -6.51 -19.12
CA GLN A 302 -10.96 -7.48 -20.21
C GLN A 302 -10.45 -6.97 -21.56
N GLU A 303 -10.40 -5.66 -21.73
CA GLU A 303 -9.90 -4.98 -22.93
C GLU A 303 -8.44 -4.54 -22.79
N GLY A 304 -7.76 -4.93 -21.71
CA GLY A 304 -6.37 -4.58 -21.44
C GLY A 304 -6.16 -3.14 -20.94
N ILE A 305 -7.22 -2.46 -20.51
CA ILE A 305 -7.14 -1.11 -19.95
C ILE A 305 -7.18 -1.20 -18.43
N SER A 306 -6.02 -1.03 -17.79
CA SER A 306 -5.95 -0.94 -16.33
C SER A 306 -6.27 0.49 -15.89
N LEU A 307 -7.19 0.62 -14.92
CA LEU A 307 -7.59 1.89 -14.31
C LEU A 307 -7.21 1.87 -12.83
N SER A 308 -6.77 3.01 -12.30
CA SER A 308 -6.42 3.21 -10.90
C SER A 308 -7.05 4.51 -10.40
N PHE A 309 -7.64 4.47 -9.21
CA PHE A 309 -8.19 5.65 -8.55
C PHE A 309 -7.18 6.23 -7.58
N LYS A 310 -6.94 7.54 -7.67
CA LYS A 310 -6.06 8.24 -6.72
C LYS A 310 -6.57 8.08 -5.28
N SER A 311 -7.87 8.27 -5.05
CA SER A 311 -8.45 8.12 -3.71
C SER A 311 -8.35 6.70 -3.15
N ALA A 312 -8.21 5.66 -3.98
CA ALA A 312 -8.03 4.30 -3.48
C ALA A 312 -6.73 4.15 -2.69
N GLN A 313 -5.67 4.87 -3.10
CA GLN A 313 -4.39 4.89 -2.37
C GLN A 313 -4.54 5.60 -1.02
N ASP A 314 -5.27 6.71 -0.98
CA ASP A 314 -5.54 7.44 0.26
C ASP A 314 -6.41 6.63 1.23
N MET A 315 -7.34 5.84 0.67
CA MET A 315 -8.30 5.04 1.43
C MET A 315 -7.77 3.66 1.86
N GLN A 316 -6.62 3.23 1.36
CA GLN A 316 -6.13 1.85 1.52
C GLN A 316 -6.00 1.41 2.99
N TYR A 317 -5.74 2.37 3.89
CA TYR A 317 -5.57 2.12 5.32
C TYR A 317 -6.83 2.32 6.15
N ILE A 318 -7.94 2.74 5.55
CA ILE A 318 -9.17 3.11 6.28
C ILE A 318 -10.41 2.44 5.68
N VAL A 319 -10.25 1.39 4.88
CA VAL A 319 -11.37 0.66 4.27
C VAL A 319 -11.37 -0.78 4.75
N LYS A 320 -12.55 -1.27 5.15
CA LYS A 320 -12.77 -2.65 5.57
C LYS A 320 -14.03 -3.26 4.97
N SER A 321 -14.14 -4.57 5.03
CA SER A 321 -15.41 -5.27 4.82
C SER A 321 -16.46 -4.82 5.84
N SER A 322 -17.70 -4.63 5.38
CA SER A 322 -18.86 -4.35 6.23
C SER A 322 -19.13 -5.38 7.32
N THR A 323 -18.55 -6.58 7.25
CA THR A 323 -18.60 -7.57 8.34
C THR A 323 -17.96 -7.07 9.64
N PHE A 324 -17.05 -6.09 9.55
CA PHE A 324 -16.36 -5.50 10.69
C PHE A 324 -17.02 -4.22 11.21
N ASN A 325 -18.19 -3.83 10.68
CA ASN A 325 -18.87 -2.58 11.05
C ASN A 325 -19.19 -2.48 12.56
N VAL A 326 -19.32 -3.63 13.24
CA VAL A 326 -19.52 -3.68 14.70
C VAL A 326 -18.37 -3.02 15.48
N GLU A 327 -17.16 -2.96 14.93
CA GLU A 327 -15.99 -2.33 15.56
C GLU A 327 -16.11 -0.80 15.62
N ASN A 328 -16.86 -0.21 14.69
CA ASN A 328 -17.03 1.23 14.52
C ASN A 328 -15.69 2.01 14.60
N GLU A 329 -14.69 1.51 13.87
CA GLU A 329 -13.29 1.82 14.07
C GLU A 329 -12.90 3.23 13.60
N TYR A 330 -11.98 3.82 14.33
CA TYR A 330 -11.22 5.01 13.96
C TYR A 330 -9.73 4.67 13.97
N ARG A 331 -8.96 5.28 13.08
CA ARG A 331 -7.53 5.07 12.94
C ARG A 331 -6.77 6.36 13.09
N PHE A 332 -5.71 6.30 13.89
CA PHE A 332 -4.63 7.27 13.82
C PHE A 332 -3.47 6.65 13.06
N ILE A 333 -2.99 7.32 12.01
CA ILE A 333 -1.90 6.86 11.15
C ILE A 333 -0.67 7.75 11.37
N PHE A 334 0.50 7.12 11.49
CA PHE A 334 1.79 7.80 11.63
C PHE A 334 2.80 7.20 10.66
N ASP A 335 3.33 8.02 9.75
CA ASP A 335 4.41 7.62 8.85
C ASP A 335 5.77 7.83 9.55
N ALA A 336 6.42 6.72 9.91
CA ALA A 336 7.70 6.73 10.59
C ALA A 336 8.87 6.61 9.61
N SER A 337 10.02 7.24 9.90
CA SER A 337 11.23 6.89 9.14
C SER A 337 11.64 5.45 9.41
N SER A 338 12.17 4.75 8.40
CA SER A 338 12.59 3.35 8.56
C SER A 338 13.70 3.15 9.61
N GLU A 339 14.46 4.21 9.89
CA GLU A 339 15.62 4.19 10.80
C GLU A 339 15.22 4.10 12.28
N ILE A 340 14.01 4.54 12.64
CA ILE A 340 13.53 4.56 14.03
C ILE A 340 12.66 3.35 14.38
N LEU A 341 12.37 2.49 13.39
CA LEU A 341 11.53 1.31 13.57
C LEU A 341 12.31 0.18 14.25
N LYS A 342 11.64 -0.50 15.17
CA LYS A 342 12.10 -1.77 15.76
C LYS A 342 11.22 -2.91 15.24
N VAL A 343 11.67 -4.14 15.38
CA VAL A 343 10.90 -5.35 15.02
C VAL A 343 10.64 -6.18 16.26
N THR A 344 9.43 -6.71 16.39
CA THR A 344 9.03 -7.64 17.46
C THR A 344 8.21 -8.79 16.89
N ASN A 345 8.00 -9.83 17.69
CA ASN A 345 7.13 -10.96 17.38
C ASN A 345 5.86 -10.87 18.24
N TYR A 346 4.69 -10.87 17.60
CA TYR A 346 3.38 -11.00 18.21
C TYR A 346 2.71 -12.29 17.72
N ASN A 347 2.63 -13.32 18.55
CA ASN A 347 1.95 -14.58 18.21
C ASN A 347 2.38 -15.20 16.86
N SER A 348 3.68 -15.16 16.56
CA SER A 348 4.28 -15.63 15.29
C SER A 348 4.14 -14.68 14.09
N LEU A 349 3.60 -13.49 14.31
CA LEU A 349 3.59 -12.39 13.34
C LEU A 349 4.70 -11.39 13.68
N LEU A 350 5.61 -11.16 12.73
CA LEU A 350 6.61 -10.11 12.87
C LEU A 350 5.98 -8.75 12.62
N SER A 351 6.25 -7.79 13.49
CA SER A 351 5.73 -6.44 13.39
C SER A 351 6.82 -5.40 13.53
N SER A 352 6.86 -4.46 12.58
CA SER A 352 7.59 -3.21 12.74
C SER A 352 6.81 -2.29 13.68
N TYR A 353 7.48 -1.64 14.62
CA TYR A 353 6.82 -0.80 15.61
C TYR A 353 7.71 0.37 16.05
N LYS A 354 7.07 1.35 16.70
CA LYS A 354 7.73 2.43 17.43
C LYS A 354 7.06 2.62 18.79
N ASP A 355 7.90 2.83 19.81
CA ASP A 355 7.48 3.21 21.15
C ASP A 355 7.61 4.74 21.29
N PHE A 356 6.52 5.39 21.69
CA PHE A 356 6.43 6.82 21.93
C PHE A 356 6.45 7.08 23.44
N PRO A 357 7.35 7.93 23.97
CA PRO A 357 7.38 8.28 25.39
C PRO A 357 6.05 8.85 25.87
N ILE A 358 5.64 8.50 27.09
CA ILE A 358 4.46 9.08 27.75
C ILE A 358 4.93 10.08 28.81
N ASP A 359 4.37 11.28 28.80
CA ASP A 359 4.48 12.22 29.92
C ASP A 359 3.55 11.78 31.04
N SER A 360 4.14 11.17 32.07
CA SER A 360 3.43 10.67 33.25
C SER A 360 2.56 11.74 33.94
N LYS A 361 2.95 13.02 33.90
CA LYS A 361 2.18 14.08 34.56
C LYS A 361 0.87 14.39 33.85
N THR A 362 0.88 14.37 32.52
CA THR A 362 -0.25 14.83 31.70
C THR A 362 -1.01 13.70 31.01
N GLY A 363 -0.43 12.50 30.97
CA GLY A 363 -0.87 11.39 30.12
C GLY A 363 -0.62 11.65 28.62
N GLY A 364 0.07 12.74 28.27
CA GLY A 364 0.40 13.09 26.89
C GLY A 364 1.38 12.09 26.27
N ILE A 365 1.23 11.79 24.99
CA ILE A 365 2.15 10.90 24.28
C ILE A 365 3.02 11.76 23.35
N GLU A 366 4.33 11.71 23.54
CA GLU A 366 5.26 12.56 22.80
C GLU A 366 5.17 12.26 21.29
N GLY A 367 5.01 13.32 20.49
CA GLY A 367 4.90 13.20 19.03
C GLY A 367 3.52 12.78 18.50
N LEU A 368 2.53 12.54 19.38
CA LEU A 368 1.14 12.27 19.00
C LEU A 368 0.21 13.41 19.45
N PRO A 369 -0.90 13.68 18.74
CA PRO A 369 -1.79 14.80 19.05
C PRO A 369 -2.83 14.50 20.13
N PHE A 370 -2.65 13.40 20.89
CA PHE A 370 -3.57 12.95 21.93
C PHE A 370 -2.82 12.32 23.11
N GLY A 371 -3.53 12.11 24.21
CA GLY A 371 -2.99 11.50 25.42
C GLY A 371 -4.01 10.60 26.09
N ILE A 372 -3.52 9.75 26.99
CA ILE A 372 -4.33 8.83 27.78
C ILE A 372 -5.14 9.65 28.78
N LYS A 373 -6.44 9.35 28.90
CA LYS A 373 -7.36 10.04 29.80
C LYS A 373 -8.05 9.09 30.77
N SER A 374 -8.29 7.86 30.36
CA SER A 374 -8.81 6.82 31.24
C SER A 374 -8.22 5.46 30.95
N VAL A 375 -8.22 4.59 31.95
CA VAL A 375 -7.98 3.16 31.83
C VAL A 375 -9.13 2.43 32.51
N ILE A 376 -9.73 1.47 31.80
CA ILE A 376 -10.73 0.54 32.32
C ILE A 376 -10.06 -0.83 32.36
N ILE A 377 -10.05 -1.47 33.53
CA ILE A 377 -9.44 -2.78 33.72
C ILE A 377 -10.52 -3.86 33.59
N GLY A 378 -10.27 -4.88 32.76
CA GLY A 378 -11.24 -5.92 32.48
C GLY A 378 -11.60 -6.77 33.71
N HIS A 379 -12.86 -7.21 33.80
CA HIS A 379 -13.37 -7.92 34.98
C HIS A 379 -12.88 -9.37 35.08
N SER A 380 -12.40 -9.97 33.98
CA SER A 380 -12.05 -11.39 33.93
C SER A 380 -10.63 -11.70 34.40
N ILE A 381 -9.86 -10.69 34.84
CA ILE A 381 -8.47 -10.88 35.28
C ILE A 381 -8.40 -11.92 36.42
N PRO A 382 -7.49 -12.92 36.35
CA PRO A 382 -7.35 -13.94 37.39
C PRO A 382 -7.01 -13.31 38.74
N ASN A 383 -7.41 -13.95 39.85
CA ASN A 383 -7.16 -13.41 41.20
C ASN A 383 -7.60 -11.94 41.34
N TYR A 384 -8.78 -11.61 40.79
CA TYR A 384 -9.26 -10.26 40.51
C TYR A 384 -8.91 -9.25 41.61
N ASN A 385 -9.35 -9.46 42.85
CA ASN A 385 -9.15 -8.50 43.95
C ASN A 385 -7.67 -8.16 44.22
N THR A 386 -6.77 -9.12 44.08
CA THR A 386 -5.33 -8.88 44.23
C THR A 386 -4.79 -8.13 43.02
N ASN A 387 -5.09 -8.62 41.82
CA ASN A 387 -4.51 -8.09 40.60
C ASN A 387 -5.05 -6.70 40.24
N ILE A 388 -6.34 -6.45 40.42
CA ILE A 388 -6.96 -5.14 40.20
C ILE A 388 -6.32 -4.07 41.09
N SER A 389 -6.12 -4.38 42.37
CA SER A 389 -5.53 -3.46 43.34
C SER A 389 -4.11 -3.06 42.95
N ILE A 390 -3.28 -4.03 42.56
CA ILE A 390 -1.91 -3.80 42.12
C ILE A 390 -1.88 -2.99 40.82
N LEU A 391 -2.70 -3.39 39.83
CA LEU A 391 -2.75 -2.72 38.54
C LEU A 391 -3.23 -1.27 38.65
N MET A 392 -4.23 -1.00 39.49
CA MET A 392 -4.69 0.36 39.78
C MET A 392 -3.59 1.19 40.44
N SER A 393 -2.88 0.64 41.44
CA SER A 393 -1.77 1.34 42.10
C SER A 393 -0.67 1.69 41.10
N GLN A 394 -0.20 0.71 40.32
CA GLN A 394 0.84 0.93 39.31
C GLN A 394 0.41 1.91 38.22
N THR A 395 -0.84 1.81 37.77
CA THR A 395 -1.40 2.74 36.79
C THR A 395 -1.42 4.16 37.36
N HIS A 396 -1.80 4.34 38.62
CA HIS A 396 -1.82 5.66 39.25
C HIS A 396 -0.41 6.23 39.48
N GLU A 397 0.56 5.39 39.83
CA GLU A 397 1.95 5.79 39.98
C GLU A 397 2.57 6.28 38.67
N VAL A 398 2.28 5.58 37.56
CA VAL A 398 2.81 5.93 36.23
C VAL A 398 1.98 7.05 35.58
N PHE A 399 0.67 7.09 35.81
CA PHE A 399 -0.27 8.03 35.19
C PHE A 399 -1.17 8.71 36.23
N PRO A 400 -0.63 9.58 37.12
CA PRO A 400 -1.39 10.21 38.20
C PRO A 400 -2.59 11.06 37.76
N SER A 401 -2.60 11.55 36.52
CA SER A 401 -3.70 12.37 35.97
C SER A 401 -4.74 11.56 35.19
N VAL A 402 -4.55 10.24 35.03
CA VAL A 402 -5.46 9.37 34.28
C VAL A 402 -6.50 8.77 35.21
N SER A 403 -7.77 8.79 34.79
CA SER A 403 -8.86 8.17 35.55
C SER A 403 -8.85 6.65 35.40
N ILE A 404 -8.99 5.90 36.50
CA ILE A 404 -8.92 4.44 36.49
C ILE A 404 -10.28 3.87 36.91
N TYR A 405 -10.79 2.90 36.16
CA TYR A 405 -12.09 2.28 36.36
C TYR A 405 -11.98 0.76 36.32
N GLU A 406 -12.92 0.10 36.98
CA GLU A 406 -13.22 -1.31 36.76
C GLU A 406 -14.22 -1.44 35.62
N SER A 407 -14.11 -2.50 34.82
CA SER A 407 -15.11 -2.82 33.80
C SER A 407 -16.45 -3.18 34.45
N GLU A 408 -17.52 -2.66 33.87
CA GLU A 408 -18.90 -2.98 34.21
C GLU A 408 -19.37 -4.28 33.53
N VAL A 409 -18.64 -4.74 32.49
CA VAL A 409 -18.90 -6.01 31.79
C VAL A 409 -18.32 -7.18 32.58
N LYS A 410 -19.19 -7.83 33.35
CA LYS A 410 -18.78 -8.95 34.22
C LYS A 410 -18.69 -10.29 33.51
N GLU A 411 -19.48 -10.48 32.45
CA GLU A 411 -19.54 -11.73 31.69
C GLU A 411 -19.44 -11.42 30.20
N ILE A 412 -18.51 -12.09 29.52
CA ILE A 412 -18.31 -12.00 28.07
C ILE A 412 -18.91 -13.26 27.46
N ARG A 413 -19.88 -13.08 26.57
CA ARG A 413 -20.64 -14.17 25.93
C ARG A 413 -20.09 -14.59 24.57
#